data_AF-A0A2V9CZI2-F1
#
_entry.id   AF-A0A2V9CZI2-F1
#
_cell.length_a   1.000
_cell.length_b   1.000
_cell.length_c   1.000
_cell.angle_alpha   90.00
_cell.angle_beta   90.00
_cell.angle_gamma   90.00
#
_symmetry.space_group_name_H-M   'P 1'
#
loop_
_entity.id
_entity.type
_entity.pdbx_description
1 polymer ?
#
loop_
_entity_poly.entity_id
_entity_poly.type
_entity_poly.pdbx_seq_one_letter_code
_entity_poly.pdbx_strand_id
1 'polypeptide(L)'
;MKPFLLILVLSLLVPAIGQENVLAQSKTDLVGTWKLVSATETTKKGEVRGFGHNPTGFITYTADGRVMLIITNGGRKPLSTSDYTTAPIEERAEAFATMTAYAGHYTLNGDKVIHHIEVLDAKCCKHRPSASYHQPERQLLDPANSPDKLPIDPNGVYFVLASKNVMQQSVPSQFCAWHSYGIAQDGKSGSGTAIKVAFIGDSDQFPSACQWQNPSPNNNPAADAAANFIAHELSETVTDPEFNAWTNPGVIENGDLCQWTFGTTKLLPNGSSYNLIFGTRPYLIQRIWVNARGGYCALALDE
;
A
#
# COMPACT_ATOMS: atom_id res chain seq x y z
N MET A 1 41.80 49.85 -4.04
CA MET A 1 42.01 48.55 -4.71
C MET A 1 41.34 47.48 -3.86
N LYS A 2 40.22 46.90 -4.31
CA LYS A 2 39.52 45.79 -3.63
C LYS A 2 39.97 44.47 -4.27
N PRO A 3 40.29 43.41 -3.52
CA PRO A 3 40.60 42.12 -4.11
C PRO A 3 39.31 41.43 -4.56
N PHE A 4 39.33 40.94 -5.80
CA PHE A 4 38.28 40.14 -6.43
C PHE A 4 38.54 38.66 -6.08
N LEU A 5 37.61 37.99 -5.41
CA LEU A 5 37.66 36.54 -5.18
C LEU A 5 36.88 35.86 -6.31
N LEU A 6 37.61 35.14 -7.17
CA LEU A 6 37.05 34.36 -8.29
C LEU A 6 36.51 33.04 -7.74
N ILE A 7 35.19 32.88 -7.63
CA ILE A 7 34.55 31.60 -7.28
C ILE A 7 34.42 30.78 -8.56
N LEU A 8 35.21 29.71 -8.66
CA LEU A 8 35.10 28.69 -9.70
C LEU A 8 33.89 27.79 -9.36
N VAL A 9 32.75 28.00 -10.03
CA VAL A 9 31.60 27.09 -9.94
C VAL A 9 31.89 25.87 -10.82
N LEU A 10 32.28 24.76 -10.18
CA LEU A 10 32.38 23.47 -10.86
C LEU A 10 30.96 22.89 -10.99
N SER A 11 30.31 23.12 -12.15
CA SER A 11 29.03 22.49 -12.46
C SER A 11 29.24 21.00 -12.72
N LEU A 12 29.01 20.18 -11.69
CA LEU A 12 28.78 18.75 -11.83
C LEU A 12 27.50 18.55 -12.66
N LEU A 13 27.68 18.15 -13.92
CA LEU A 13 26.63 17.54 -14.72
C LEU A 13 26.15 16.29 -13.97
N VAL A 14 25.01 16.40 -13.30
CA VAL A 14 24.24 15.22 -12.88
C VAL A 14 23.74 14.59 -14.18
N PRO A 15 24.17 13.37 -14.55
CA PRO A 15 23.50 12.66 -15.63
C PRO A 15 22.06 12.48 -15.18
N ALA A 16 21.10 12.95 -15.97
CA ALA A 16 19.71 12.58 -15.81
C ALA A 16 19.65 11.05 -15.92
N ILE A 17 19.65 10.37 -14.77
CA ILE A 17 19.43 8.93 -14.70
C ILE A 17 17.99 8.77 -15.17
N GLY A 18 17.86 8.21 -16.37
CA GLY A 18 16.58 7.85 -16.94
C GLY A 18 15.80 7.03 -15.93
N GLN A 19 14.52 7.39 -15.81
CA GLN A 19 13.53 6.68 -15.02
C GLN A 19 13.42 5.25 -15.55
N GLU A 20 14.17 4.31 -14.97
CA GLU A 20 14.02 2.89 -15.31
C GLU A 20 12.70 2.40 -14.69
N ASN A 21 11.75 2.11 -15.57
CA ASN A 21 10.48 1.48 -15.23
C ASN A 21 10.75 0.12 -14.58
N VAL A 22 10.43 -0.01 -13.29
CA VAL A 22 10.50 -1.28 -12.56
C VAL A 22 9.35 -2.18 -13.04
N LEU A 23 9.67 -3.12 -13.92
CA LEU A 23 8.71 -4.12 -14.45
C LEU A 23 8.48 -5.23 -13.42
N ALA A 24 7.23 -5.59 -13.12
CA ALA A 24 6.91 -6.73 -12.26
C ALA A 24 7.16 -8.04 -13.03
N GLN A 25 7.84 -9.02 -12.43
CA GLN A 25 8.31 -10.20 -13.18
C GLN A 25 7.64 -11.54 -12.84
N SER A 26 6.54 -11.58 -12.07
CA SER A 26 5.88 -12.86 -11.79
C SER A 26 4.34 -12.82 -11.77
N LYS A 27 3.69 -13.96 -12.09
CA LYS A 27 2.21 -14.10 -11.99
C LYS A 27 1.71 -13.84 -10.58
N THR A 28 2.51 -14.17 -9.57
CA THR A 28 2.21 -13.98 -8.14
C THR A 28 2.07 -12.51 -7.76
N ASP A 29 2.75 -11.59 -8.46
CA ASP A 29 2.66 -10.15 -8.20
C ASP A 29 1.35 -9.53 -8.68
N LEU A 30 0.62 -10.20 -9.56
CA LEU A 30 -0.64 -9.73 -10.14
C LEU A 30 -1.87 -10.27 -9.41
N VAL A 31 -1.75 -11.41 -8.72
CA VAL A 31 -2.89 -12.07 -8.06
C VAL A 31 -3.49 -11.13 -7.02
N GLY A 32 -4.77 -10.84 -7.16
CA GLY A 32 -5.48 -9.88 -6.32
C GLY A 32 -6.58 -9.16 -7.07
N THR A 33 -7.27 -8.26 -6.37
CA THR A 33 -8.23 -7.33 -6.97
C THR A 33 -7.70 -5.91 -6.89
N TRP A 34 -7.74 -5.22 -8.02
CA TRP A 34 -7.17 -3.91 -8.22
C TRP A 34 -8.27 -2.91 -8.56
N LYS A 35 -8.24 -1.74 -7.93
CA LYS A 35 -9.16 -0.63 -8.22
C LYS A 35 -8.59 0.21 -9.37
N LEU A 36 -9.44 0.57 -10.32
CA LEU A 36 -9.06 1.42 -11.44
C LEU A 36 -8.69 2.83 -10.95
N VAL A 37 -7.55 3.36 -11.41
CA VAL A 37 -7.16 4.76 -11.23
C VAL A 37 -7.35 5.55 -12.53
N SER A 38 -6.79 5.03 -13.63
CA SER A 38 -6.97 5.58 -14.98
C SER A 38 -6.84 4.48 -16.03
N ALA A 39 -7.36 4.74 -17.23
CA ALA A 39 -7.18 3.86 -18.37
C ALA A 39 -7.17 4.67 -19.67
N THR A 40 -6.41 4.17 -20.64
CA THR A 40 -6.43 4.61 -22.03
C THR A 40 -6.44 3.39 -22.94
N GLU A 41 -7.09 3.50 -24.09
CA GLU A 41 -7.07 2.49 -25.15
C GLU A 41 -6.38 3.09 -26.37
N THR A 42 -5.27 2.50 -26.78
CA THR A 42 -4.60 2.87 -28.04
C THR A 42 -5.06 1.92 -29.14
N THR A 43 -5.69 2.45 -30.18
CA THR A 43 -6.13 1.66 -31.33
C THR A 43 -4.95 1.22 -32.19
N LYS A 44 -5.15 0.26 -33.11
CA LYS A 44 -4.14 -0.14 -34.10
C LYS A 44 -3.62 1.01 -34.98
N LYS A 45 -4.37 2.12 -35.06
CA LYS A 45 -4.00 3.33 -35.81
C LYS A 45 -3.24 4.37 -34.96
N GLY A 46 -2.98 4.07 -33.68
CA GLY A 46 -2.31 4.97 -32.75
C GLY A 46 -3.23 6.00 -32.09
N GLU A 47 -4.54 6.00 -32.38
CA GLU A 47 -5.49 6.86 -31.66
C GLU A 47 -5.59 6.44 -30.20
N VAL A 48 -5.37 7.37 -29.27
CA VAL A 48 -5.54 7.16 -27.83
C VAL A 48 -6.95 7.61 -27.43
N ARG A 49 -7.72 6.70 -26.86
CA ARG A 49 -9.05 6.96 -26.31
C ARG A 49 -8.99 6.89 -24.79
N GLY A 50 -9.46 7.93 -24.12
CA GLY A 50 -9.53 7.98 -22.67
C GLY A 50 -10.89 7.51 -22.14
N PHE A 51 -10.94 7.11 -20.87
CA PHE A 51 -12.14 6.69 -20.16
C PHE A 51 -12.80 7.84 -19.37
N GLY A 52 -12.50 9.10 -19.71
CA GLY A 52 -13.00 10.29 -19.00
C GLY A 52 -12.26 10.59 -17.69
N HIS A 53 -12.71 11.64 -16.98
CA HIS A 53 -12.14 12.04 -15.68
C HIS A 53 -12.71 11.20 -14.54
N ASN A 54 -11.87 10.59 -13.72
CA ASN A 54 -12.24 9.72 -12.60
C ASN A 54 -13.07 8.49 -13.03
N PRO A 55 -12.58 7.65 -13.95
CA PRO A 55 -13.23 6.39 -14.27
C PRO A 55 -13.23 5.47 -13.04
N THR A 56 -14.18 4.54 -12.95
CA THR A 56 -14.31 3.63 -11.81
C THR A 56 -14.39 2.19 -12.26
N GLY A 57 -13.85 1.27 -11.47
CA GLY A 57 -13.91 -0.14 -11.79
C GLY A 57 -12.91 -0.99 -11.02
N PHE A 58 -12.98 -2.28 -11.29
CA PHE A 58 -12.10 -3.28 -10.71
C PHE A 58 -11.56 -4.23 -11.78
N ILE A 59 -10.35 -4.74 -11.56
CA ILE A 59 -9.80 -5.89 -12.26
C ILE A 59 -9.28 -6.90 -11.24
N THR A 60 -9.65 -8.17 -11.41
CA THR A 60 -9.22 -9.27 -10.57
C THR A 60 -8.37 -10.23 -11.39
N TYR A 61 -7.19 -10.57 -10.87
CA TYR A 61 -6.37 -11.68 -11.35
C TYR A 61 -6.33 -12.78 -10.31
N THR A 62 -6.54 -14.02 -10.73
CA THR A 62 -6.52 -15.17 -9.83
C THR A 62 -5.25 -16.01 -10.03
N ALA A 63 -4.86 -16.75 -9.00
CA ALA A 63 -3.66 -17.60 -9.06
C ALA A 63 -3.75 -18.71 -10.12
N ASP A 64 -4.96 -19.17 -10.44
CA ASP A 64 -5.22 -20.15 -11.52
C ASP A 64 -5.22 -19.52 -12.93
N GLY A 65 -4.89 -18.23 -13.06
CA GLY A 65 -4.67 -17.57 -14.34
C GLY A 65 -5.93 -16.96 -14.96
N ARG A 66 -6.99 -16.70 -14.18
CA ARG A 66 -8.19 -16.00 -14.64
C ARG A 66 -8.06 -14.50 -14.48
N VAL A 67 -8.76 -13.77 -15.33
CA VAL A 67 -8.94 -12.32 -15.24
C VAL A 67 -10.41 -11.95 -15.38
N MET A 68 -10.87 -11.00 -14.58
CA MET A 68 -12.17 -10.36 -14.72
C MET A 68 -12.01 -8.85 -14.55
N LEU A 69 -12.56 -8.06 -15.47
CA LEU A 69 -12.55 -6.61 -15.42
C LEU A 69 -13.96 -6.06 -15.57
N ILE A 70 -14.28 -5.04 -14.78
CA ILE A 70 -15.46 -4.19 -14.95
C ILE A 70 -15.02 -2.75 -14.73
N ILE A 71 -15.15 -1.90 -15.74
CA ILE A 71 -14.85 -0.47 -15.67
C ILE A 71 -15.97 0.36 -16.27
N THR A 72 -16.09 1.60 -15.81
CA THR A 72 -17.07 2.56 -16.27
C THR A 72 -16.41 3.92 -16.44
N ASN A 73 -16.80 4.65 -17.49
CA ASN A 73 -16.23 5.95 -17.78
C ASN A 73 -16.53 6.96 -16.67
N GLY A 74 -15.64 7.93 -16.52
CA GLY A 74 -15.84 9.09 -15.69
C GLY A 74 -17.01 9.97 -16.17
N GLY A 75 -17.73 10.59 -15.23
CA GLY A 75 -18.79 11.54 -15.53
C GLY A 75 -20.14 10.93 -15.97
N ARG A 76 -20.34 9.62 -15.75
CA ARG A 76 -21.63 8.96 -15.99
C ARG A 76 -22.73 9.60 -15.15
N LYS A 77 -23.86 9.88 -15.79
CA LYS A 77 -25.06 10.38 -15.10
C LYS A 77 -25.80 9.20 -14.47
N PRO A 78 -26.31 9.34 -13.23
CA PRO A 78 -27.27 8.39 -12.70
C PRO A 78 -28.48 8.27 -13.62
N LEU A 79 -29.06 7.08 -13.69
CA LEU A 79 -30.33 6.88 -14.37
C LEU A 79 -31.42 7.71 -13.67
N SER A 80 -32.40 8.19 -14.42
CA SER A 80 -33.53 8.98 -13.91
C SER A 80 -34.50 8.17 -13.05
N THR A 81 -34.35 6.84 -13.03
CA THR A 81 -35.17 5.90 -12.25
C THR A 81 -34.28 5.01 -11.40
N SER A 82 -34.83 4.49 -10.31
CA SER A 82 -34.13 3.55 -9.42
C SER A 82 -34.01 2.14 -10.00
N ASP A 83 -34.90 1.76 -10.91
CA ASP A 83 -34.85 0.47 -11.61
C ASP A 83 -34.31 0.66 -13.03
N TYR A 84 -33.10 0.15 -13.27
CA TYR A 84 -32.40 0.27 -14.55
C TYR A 84 -33.19 -0.29 -15.74
N THR A 85 -34.12 -1.23 -15.52
CA THR A 85 -34.94 -1.80 -16.59
C THR A 85 -36.02 -0.84 -17.07
N THR A 86 -36.45 0.08 -16.19
CA THR A 86 -37.50 1.07 -16.42
C THR A 86 -36.98 2.43 -16.86
N ALA A 87 -35.67 2.66 -16.76
CA ALA A 87 -35.03 3.88 -17.24
C ALA A 87 -35.23 4.06 -18.77
N PRO A 88 -35.29 5.31 -19.26
CA PRO A 88 -35.35 5.59 -20.70
C PRO A 88 -34.27 4.84 -21.47
N ILE A 89 -34.62 4.36 -22.66
CA ILE A 89 -33.72 3.55 -23.51
C ILE A 89 -32.39 4.28 -23.76
N GLU A 90 -32.42 5.60 -23.99
CA GLU A 90 -31.22 6.40 -24.23
C GLU A 90 -30.28 6.42 -23.03
N GLU A 91 -30.81 6.52 -21.81
CA GLU A 91 -29.99 6.50 -20.59
C GLU A 91 -29.35 5.12 -20.38
N ARG A 92 -30.09 4.05 -20.67
CA ARG A 92 -29.58 2.67 -20.60
C ARG A 92 -28.53 2.40 -21.67
N ALA A 93 -28.74 2.90 -22.87
CA ALA A 93 -27.80 2.79 -23.99
C ALA A 93 -26.50 3.52 -23.67
N GLU A 94 -26.57 4.74 -23.14
CA GLU A 94 -25.40 5.51 -22.70
C GLU A 94 -24.68 4.80 -21.54
N ALA A 95 -25.42 4.29 -20.54
CA ALA A 95 -24.84 3.55 -19.44
C ALA A 95 -24.10 2.29 -19.91
N PHE A 96 -24.63 1.59 -20.91
CA PHE A 96 -23.96 0.43 -21.52
C PHE A 96 -22.75 0.85 -22.38
N ALA A 97 -22.89 1.90 -23.20
CA ALA A 97 -21.83 2.39 -24.08
C ALA A 97 -20.61 2.94 -23.33
N THR A 98 -20.80 3.35 -22.07
CA THR A 98 -19.78 3.89 -21.18
C THR A 98 -19.27 2.87 -20.14
N MET A 99 -19.56 1.60 -20.36
CA MET A 99 -19.05 0.49 -19.55
C MET A 99 -18.16 -0.42 -20.41
N THR A 100 -17.19 -1.06 -19.79
CA THR A 100 -16.46 -2.18 -20.37
C THR A 100 -16.33 -3.26 -19.32
N ALA A 101 -16.85 -4.45 -19.61
CA ALA A 101 -16.73 -5.61 -18.75
C ALA A 101 -16.35 -6.85 -19.55
N TYR A 102 -15.33 -7.58 -19.09
CA TYR A 102 -14.89 -8.83 -19.70
C TYR A 102 -14.31 -9.80 -18.69
N ALA A 103 -14.26 -11.08 -19.07
CA ALA A 103 -13.58 -12.12 -18.32
C ALA A 103 -12.88 -13.11 -19.26
N GLY A 104 -11.85 -13.78 -18.75
CA GLY A 104 -11.08 -14.77 -19.50
C GLY A 104 -9.87 -15.26 -18.72
N HIS A 105 -8.78 -15.54 -19.43
CA HIS A 105 -7.49 -15.90 -18.82
C HIS A 105 -6.40 -14.90 -19.22
N TYR A 106 -5.27 -14.93 -18.51
CA TYR A 106 -4.15 -14.03 -18.78
C TYR A 106 -2.80 -14.75 -18.90
N THR A 107 -1.92 -14.17 -19.71
CA THR A 107 -0.52 -14.57 -19.83
C THR A 107 0.38 -13.36 -19.65
N LEU A 108 1.59 -13.58 -19.13
CA LEU A 108 2.61 -12.56 -19.02
C LEU A 108 3.59 -12.64 -20.17
N ASN A 109 3.93 -11.48 -20.72
CA ASN A 109 4.97 -11.34 -21.72
C ASN A 109 5.82 -10.11 -21.37
N GLY A 110 6.88 -10.33 -20.59
CA GLY A 110 7.69 -9.25 -20.03
C GLY A 110 6.85 -8.33 -19.14
N ASP A 111 6.80 -7.05 -19.51
CA ASP A 111 6.06 -5.96 -18.86
C ASP A 111 4.56 -5.92 -19.21
N LYS A 112 4.10 -6.86 -20.05
CA LYS A 112 2.73 -6.86 -20.56
C LYS A 112 1.92 -7.99 -19.97
N VAL A 113 0.70 -7.66 -19.61
CA VAL A 113 -0.35 -8.63 -19.31
C VAL A 113 -1.23 -8.75 -20.55
N ILE A 114 -1.30 -9.96 -21.09
CA ILE A 114 -2.12 -10.26 -22.26
C ILE A 114 -3.39 -10.94 -21.76
N HIS A 115 -4.55 -10.32 -22.02
CA HIS A 115 -5.86 -10.90 -21.70
C HIS A 115 -6.40 -11.64 -22.91
N HIS A 116 -6.74 -12.90 -22.70
CA HIS A 116 -7.43 -13.77 -23.65
C HIS A 116 -8.91 -13.78 -23.27
N ILE A 117 -9.68 -12.95 -23.96
CA ILE A 117 -11.08 -12.64 -23.59
C ILE A 117 -11.99 -13.81 -24.00
N GLU A 118 -12.74 -14.35 -23.03
CA GLU A 118 -13.73 -15.41 -23.22
C GLU A 118 -15.17 -14.86 -23.20
N VAL A 119 -15.41 -13.86 -22.34
CA VAL A 119 -16.71 -13.21 -22.15
C VAL A 119 -16.52 -11.70 -22.24
N LEU A 120 -17.40 -11.00 -22.95
CA LEU A 120 -17.39 -9.55 -23.15
C LEU A 120 -18.83 -9.02 -23.13
N ASP A 121 -19.04 -7.88 -22.49
CA ASP A 121 -20.32 -7.18 -22.37
C ASP A 121 -20.95 -6.79 -23.71
N ALA A 122 -20.12 -6.28 -24.63
CA ALA A 122 -20.53 -5.95 -25.99
C ALA A 122 -19.88 -6.93 -26.98
N LYS A 123 -20.66 -7.90 -27.48
CA LYS A 123 -20.28 -8.73 -28.64
C LYS A 123 -20.31 -7.91 -29.95
N CYS A 124 -19.57 -6.81 -30.04
CA CYS A 124 -19.72 -5.89 -31.17
C CYS A 124 -18.71 -6.09 -32.31
N CYS A 125 -17.73 -6.99 -32.22
CA CYS A 125 -16.81 -7.25 -33.33
C CYS A 125 -16.37 -8.72 -33.37
N LYS A 126 -16.49 -9.37 -34.53
CA LYS A 126 -15.92 -10.70 -34.79
C LYS A 126 -14.42 -10.67 -34.45
N HIS A 127 -14.04 -11.43 -33.42
CA HIS A 127 -12.67 -11.68 -32.94
C HIS A 127 -11.86 -10.42 -32.51
N ARG A 128 -11.91 -10.08 -31.22
CA ARG A 128 -10.76 -9.49 -30.49
C ARG A 128 -10.02 -10.66 -29.81
N PRO A 129 -9.00 -11.27 -30.45
CA PRO A 129 -8.37 -12.46 -29.88
C PRO A 129 -7.47 -12.15 -28.67
N SER A 130 -7.08 -10.89 -28.48
CA SER A 130 -6.18 -10.51 -27.39
C SER A 130 -6.14 -9.00 -27.22
N ALA A 131 -6.25 -8.54 -25.97
CA ALA A 131 -5.95 -7.18 -25.59
C ALA A 131 -4.64 -7.18 -24.77
N SER A 132 -3.66 -6.41 -25.22
CA SER A 132 -2.38 -6.26 -24.53
C SER A 132 -2.44 -5.00 -23.67
N TYR A 133 -2.40 -5.18 -22.36
CA TYR A 133 -2.30 -4.08 -21.40
C TYR A 133 -0.88 -4.01 -20.85
N HIS A 134 -0.39 -2.80 -20.57
CA HIS A 134 0.78 -2.67 -19.70
C HIS A 134 0.38 -3.17 -18.31
N GLN A 135 1.32 -3.78 -17.58
CA GLN A 135 1.07 -4.12 -16.19
C GLN A 135 0.43 -2.92 -15.49
N PRO A 136 -0.63 -3.12 -14.68
CA PRO A 136 -1.13 -2.04 -13.84
C PRO A 136 0.08 -1.54 -13.06
N GLU A 137 0.51 -0.31 -13.36
CA GLU A 137 1.51 0.36 -12.53
C GLU A 137 1.01 0.24 -11.09
N ARG A 138 1.87 -0.23 -10.19
CA ARG A 138 1.61 -0.23 -8.76
C ARG A 138 1.48 1.22 -8.32
N GLN A 139 0.32 1.81 -8.56
CA GLN A 139 -0.07 3.04 -7.93
C GLN A 139 -0.56 2.63 -6.56
N LEU A 140 0.39 2.69 -5.62
CA LEU A 140 0.13 2.93 -4.20
C LEU A 140 -1.11 3.82 -4.10
N LEU A 141 -2.09 3.37 -3.31
CA LEU A 141 -3.30 4.09 -2.94
C LEU A 141 -3.07 5.61 -3.04
N ASP A 142 -3.69 6.28 -4.02
CA ASP A 142 -3.80 7.74 -3.99
C ASP A 142 -4.97 8.07 -3.05
N PRO A 143 -4.71 8.47 -1.79
CA PRO A 143 -5.77 8.68 -0.80
C PRO A 143 -6.63 9.90 -1.13
N ALA A 144 -6.23 10.73 -2.10
CA ALA A 144 -6.91 11.98 -2.40
C ALA A 144 -8.24 11.80 -3.15
N ASN A 145 -8.40 10.73 -3.95
CA ASN A 145 -9.50 10.63 -4.93
C ASN A 145 -10.33 9.32 -4.90
N SER A 146 -10.19 8.47 -3.88
CA SER A 146 -11.08 7.31 -3.70
C SER A 146 -12.46 7.73 -3.13
N PRO A 147 -13.59 7.18 -3.62
CA PRO A 147 -14.90 7.33 -2.97
C PRO A 147 -14.95 6.68 -1.58
N ASP A 148 -14.03 5.75 -1.31
CA ASP A 148 -13.73 5.21 0.02
C ASP A 148 -12.50 5.95 0.54
N LYS A 149 -12.68 7.19 1.00
CA LYS A 149 -11.64 7.87 1.77
C LYS A 149 -11.49 7.08 3.08
N LEU A 150 -10.25 6.82 3.52
CA LEU A 150 -10.02 6.43 4.91
C LEU A 150 -10.75 7.46 5.79
N PRO A 151 -11.54 7.02 6.79
CA PRO A 151 -12.22 7.96 7.67
C PRO A 151 -11.19 8.94 8.22
N ILE A 152 -11.52 10.22 8.27
CA ILE A 152 -10.68 11.20 8.95
C ILE A 152 -11.13 11.21 10.41
N ASP A 153 -10.43 10.43 11.23
CA ASP A 153 -10.60 10.37 12.66
C ASP A 153 -9.33 10.88 13.36
N PRO A 154 -9.39 12.03 14.07
CA PRO A 154 -8.25 12.57 14.82
C PRO A 154 -7.81 11.69 15.99
N ASN A 155 -8.64 10.72 16.42
CA ASN A 155 -8.31 9.74 17.46
C ASN A 155 -7.89 8.39 16.89
N GLY A 156 -7.92 8.23 15.55
CA GLY A 156 -7.53 7.00 14.87
C GLY A 156 -6.01 6.90 14.69
N VAL A 157 -5.51 5.66 14.78
CA VAL A 157 -4.15 5.29 14.34
C VAL A 157 -4.27 4.48 13.06
N TYR A 158 -3.62 4.94 11.99
CA TYR A 158 -3.69 4.33 10.66
C TYR A 158 -2.41 3.57 10.39
N PHE A 159 -2.51 2.25 10.23
CA PHE A 159 -1.38 1.41 9.83
C PHE A 159 -1.30 1.29 8.31
N VAL A 160 -0.14 1.62 7.75
CA VAL A 160 0.21 1.37 6.36
C VAL A 160 1.13 0.16 6.32
N LEU A 161 0.59 -0.99 5.93
CA LEU A 161 1.37 -2.22 5.77
C LEU A 161 1.91 -2.28 4.34
N ALA A 162 3.23 -2.15 4.19
CA ALA A 162 3.89 -2.24 2.89
C ALA A 162 4.14 -3.70 2.50
N SER A 163 4.09 -3.97 1.19
CA SER A 163 4.62 -5.21 0.64
C SER A 163 6.12 -5.08 0.37
N LYS A 164 6.84 -6.22 0.25
CA LYS A 164 8.28 -6.31 -0.04
C LYS A 164 8.83 -5.39 -1.13
N ASN A 165 8.04 -4.98 -2.09
CA ASN A 165 8.49 -4.17 -3.21
C ASN A 165 8.03 -2.70 -3.13
N VAL A 166 7.44 -2.29 -2.01
CA VAL A 166 7.19 -0.89 -1.68
C VAL A 166 8.38 -0.42 -0.87
N MET A 167 9.27 0.31 -1.53
CA MET A 167 10.40 0.98 -0.90
C MET A 167 10.01 2.43 -0.59
N GLN A 168 10.31 2.90 0.60
CA GLN A 168 10.10 4.30 0.95
C GLN A 168 11.21 5.17 0.32
N GLN A 169 10.83 6.12 -0.52
CA GLN A 169 11.77 6.97 -1.27
C GLN A 169 12.47 8.06 -0.44
N SER A 170 12.07 8.30 0.81
CA SER A 170 12.43 9.51 1.56
C SER A 170 12.97 9.32 2.97
N VAL A 171 13.36 8.09 3.35
CA VAL A 171 14.13 7.87 4.59
C VAL A 171 15.32 6.99 4.23
N PRO A 172 16.56 7.34 4.61
CA PRO A 172 17.72 6.54 4.27
C PRO A 172 17.58 5.16 4.91
N SER A 173 17.30 4.13 4.10
CA SER A 173 17.69 2.71 4.21
C SER A 173 17.83 2.02 5.59
N GLN A 174 17.22 2.49 6.68
CA GLN A 174 17.59 2.07 8.05
C GLN A 174 16.45 1.62 8.96
N PHE A 175 15.19 1.90 8.64
CA PHE A 175 14.07 1.62 9.55
C PHE A 175 13.14 0.53 9.00
N CYS A 176 12.82 -0.44 9.85
CA CYS A 176 11.90 -1.53 9.52
C CYS A 176 10.43 -1.09 9.60
N ALA A 177 10.16 -0.09 10.43
CA ALA A 177 8.88 0.56 10.65
C ALA A 177 9.14 1.95 11.25
N TRP A 178 8.11 2.80 11.27
CA TRP A 178 8.13 4.12 11.92
C TRP A 178 6.70 4.63 12.08
N HIS A 179 6.51 5.61 12.96
CA HIS A 179 5.28 6.35 13.10
C HIS A 179 5.47 7.85 12.90
N SER A 180 4.37 8.53 12.57
CA SER A 180 4.32 9.97 12.33
C SER A 180 2.89 10.48 12.39
N TYR A 181 2.71 11.76 12.09
CA TYR A 181 1.39 12.33 11.86
C TYR A 181 1.36 13.16 10.58
N GLY A 182 0.18 13.22 9.98
CA GLY A 182 -0.07 14.00 8.76
C GLY A 182 -1.35 14.80 8.90
N ILE A 183 -1.44 15.88 8.12
CA ILE A 183 -2.67 16.69 8.06
C ILE A 183 -3.56 16.16 6.93
N ALA A 184 -4.61 15.44 7.29
CA ALA A 184 -5.63 14.98 6.35
C ALA A 184 -6.63 16.10 6.03
N GLN A 185 -6.99 16.22 4.77
CA GLN A 185 -7.96 17.22 4.29
C GLN A 185 -9.29 16.52 3.99
N ASP A 186 -10.37 16.96 4.64
CA ASP A 186 -11.73 16.45 4.38
C ASP A 186 -12.36 17.03 3.10
N GLY A 187 -11.74 18.08 2.55
CA GLY A 187 -12.22 18.83 1.39
C GLY A 187 -13.47 19.68 1.65
N LYS A 188 -13.87 19.87 2.92
CA LYS A 188 -15.11 20.53 3.34
C LYS A 188 -14.89 21.65 4.35
N SER A 189 -13.99 21.49 5.31
CA SER A 189 -13.90 22.38 6.48
C SER A 189 -12.82 23.46 6.38
N GLY A 190 -11.99 23.46 5.33
CA GLY A 190 -10.92 24.45 5.12
C GLY A 190 -9.76 24.36 6.13
N SER A 191 -9.96 23.66 7.24
CA SER A 191 -8.95 23.26 8.22
C SER A 191 -8.64 21.78 8.03
N GLY A 192 -7.36 21.43 7.98
CA GLY A 192 -6.95 20.03 7.99
C GLY A 192 -7.10 19.41 9.39
N THR A 193 -7.16 18.08 9.45
CA THR A 193 -7.21 17.28 10.68
C THR A 193 -5.93 16.48 10.82
N ALA A 194 -5.26 16.57 11.97
CA ALA A 194 -4.10 15.73 12.26
C ALA A 194 -4.52 14.26 12.44
N ILE A 195 -3.94 13.37 11.64
CA ILE A 195 -4.11 11.92 11.72
C ILE A 195 -2.77 11.26 12.01
N LYS A 196 -2.80 10.16 12.77
CA LYS A 196 -1.60 9.46 13.25
C LYS A 196 -1.35 8.24 12.37
N VAL A 197 -0.16 8.10 11.82
CA VAL A 197 0.17 7.08 10.82
C VAL A 197 1.38 6.29 11.26
N ALA A 198 1.25 4.97 11.28
CA ALA A 198 2.36 4.04 11.46
C ALA A 198 2.59 3.27 10.15
N PHE A 199 3.83 3.25 9.68
CA PHE A 199 4.24 2.48 8.52
C PHE A 199 4.98 1.23 8.95
N ILE A 200 4.56 0.08 8.42
CA ILE A 200 5.18 -1.21 8.68
C ILE A 200 5.77 -1.70 7.37
N GLY A 201 7.10 -1.72 7.31
CA GLY A 201 7.84 -2.27 6.19
C GLY A 201 7.77 -3.79 6.18
N ASP A 202 7.80 -4.36 4.98
CA ASP A 202 8.00 -5.79 4.81
C ASP A 202 9.48 -6.12 5.04
N SER A 203 9.77 -6.84 6.13
CA SER A 203 11.14 -7.12 6.54
C SER A 203 11.90 -8.07 5.62
N ASP A 204 11.24 -8.73 4.66
CA ASP A 204 11.94 -9.49 3.61
C ASP A 204 12.80 -8.61 2.70
N GLN A 205 12.64 -7.29 2.76
CA GLN A 205 13.54 -6.32 2.12
C GLN A 205 14.90 -6.27 2.81
N PHE A 206 14.92 -6.42 4.13
CA PHE A 206 16.13 -6.33 4.96
C PHE A 206 16.15 -7.42 6.06
N PRO A 207 16.19 -8.72 5.71
CA PRO A 207 16.04 -9.80 6.69
C PRO A 207 17.05 -9.74 7.84
N SER A 208 18.31 -9.38 7.56
CA SER A 208 19.36 -9.31 8.59
C SER A 208 19.19 -8.17 9.59
N ALA A 209 18.44 -7.12 9.23
CA ALA A 209 18.20 -5.97 10.08
C ALA A 209 16.82 -6.03 10.77
N CYS A 210 15.84 -6.62 10.08
CA CYS A 210 14.43 -6.52 10.45
C CYS A 210 13.80 -7.88 10.83
N GLN A 211 14.59 -8.96 10.88
CA GLN A 211 14.14 -10.27 11.36
C GLN A 211 15.12 -10.80 12.41
N TRP A 212 14.62 -11.06 13.61
CA TRP A 212 15.43 -11.45 14.78
C TRP A 212 15.50 -12.95 15.01
N GLN A 213 14.76 -13.73 14.22
CA GLN A 213 14.89 -15.18 14.20
C GLN A 213 14.45 -15.76 12.87
N ASN A 214 15.12 -16.84 12.50
CA ASN A 214 14.73 -17.74 11.42
C ASN A 214 15.19 -19.16 11.83
N PRO A 215 14.30 -20.14 12.02
CA PRO A 215 12.87 -20.14 11.70
C PRO A 215 12.04 -19.20 12.59
N SER A 216 10.85 -18.82 12.12
CA SER A 216 9.91 -17.96 12.85
C SER A 216 8.68 -18.74 13.35
N PRO A 217 7.92 -18.22 14.34
CA PRO A 217 6.81 -18.92 14.97
C PRO A 217 5.69 -19.36 14.02
N ASN A 218 5.37 -18.55 13.00
CA ASN A 218 4.32 -18.83 12.03
C ASN A 218 4.86 -19.22 10.65
N ASN A 219 6.14 -19.59 10.54
CA ASN A 219 6.79 -19.96 9.28
C ASN A 219 6.67 -18.85 8.20
N ASN A 220 6.61 -17.60 8.65
CA ASN A 220 6.61 -16.41 7.82
C ASN A 220 7.36 -15.30 8.60
N PRO A 221 8.69 -15.24 8.48
CA PRO A 221 9.52 -14.29 9.22
C PRO A 221 9.11 -12.83 9.01
N ALA A 222 8.67 -12.47 7.81
CA ALA A 222 8.19 -11.11 7.52
C ALA A 222 6.89 -10.75 8.24
N ALA A 223 5.90 -11.64 8.20
CA ALA A 223 4.63 -11.42 8.89
C ALA A 223 4.79 -11.46 10.42
N ASP A 224 5.64 -12.36 10.93
CA ASP A 224 5.99 -12.40 12.36
C ASP A 224 6.71 -11.13 12.79
N ALA A 225 7.56 -10.59 11.90
CA ALA A 225 8.23 -9.34 12.17
C ALA A 225 7.28 -8.13 12.17
N ALA A 226 6.36 -8.09 11.21
CA ALA A 226 5.32 -7.06 11.13
C ALA A 226 4.46 -7.02 12.40
N ALA A 227 4.13 -8.16 13.01
CA ALA A 227 3.38 -8.19 14.27
C ALA A 227 4.11 -7.48 15.42
N ASN A 228 5.42 -7.66 15.52
CA ASN A 228 6.25 -6.96 16.50
C ASN A 228 6.37 -5.47 16.21
N PHE A 229 6.56 -5.09 14.94
CA PHE A 229 6.60 -3.68 14.54
C PHE A 229 5.26 -2.98 14.81
N ILE A 230 4.12 -3.63 14.55
CA ILE A 230 2.81 -3.06 14.89
C ILE A 230 2.71 -2.76 16.38
N ALA A 231 3.19 -3.65 17.25
CA ALA A 231 3.18 -3.42 18.69
C ALA A 231 4.12 -2.26 19.10
N HIS A 232 5.30 -2.20 18.49
CA HIS A 232 6.28 -1.13 18.68
C HIS A 232 5.69 0.23 18.27
N GLU A 233 5.32 0.38 17.00
CA GLU A 233 4.82 1.64 16.45
C GLU A 233 3.50 2.07 17.07
N LEU A 234 2.60 1.13 17.40
CA LEU A 234 1.34 1.49 18.08
C LEU A 234 1.63 2.14 19.42
N SER A 235 2.58 1.60 20.18
CA SER A 235 2.93 2.12 21.49
C SER A 235 3.46 3.54 21.40
N GLU A 236 4.36 3.78 20.44
CA GLU A 236 4.98 5.08 20.21
C GLU A 236 3.95 6.09 19.70
N THR A 237 3.10 5.68 18.75
CA THR A 237 2.02 6.52 18.24
C THR A 237 1.03 6.93 19.32
N VAL A 238 0.74 6.06 20.29
CA VAL A 238 -0.21 6.39 21.37
C VAL A 238 0.42 7.30 22.42
N THR A 239 1.72 7.18 22.69
CA THR A 239 2.40 8.00 23.71
C THR A 239 2.98 9.31 23.19
N ASP A 240 3.32 9.37 21.90
CA ASP A 240 3.79 10.57 21.21
C ASP A 240 3.14 10.79 19.83
N PRO A 241 1.81 10.96 19.78
CA PRO A 241 1.04 10.96 18.52
C PRO A 241 1.37 12.10 17.55
N GLU A 242 1.88 13.22 18.05
CA GLU A 242 2.14 14.44 17.25
C GLU A 242 3.54 15.01 17.51
N PHE A 243 4.47 14.18 18.02
CA PHE A 243 5.84 14.55 18.39
C PHE A 243 5.92 15.71 19.40
N ASN A 244 4.93 15.80 20.28
CA ASN A 244 4.77 16.87 21.26
C ASN A 244 4.47 16.35 22.67
N ALA A 245 4.65 15.06 22.90
CA ALA A 245 4.31 14.39 24.14
C ALA A 245 5.51 13.61 24.72
N TRP A 246 5.29 12.38 25.22
CA TRP A 246 6.18 11.74 26.18
C TRP A 246 7.36 11.04 25.52
N THR A 247 8.54 11.62 25.62
CA THR A 247 9.82 10.98 25.25
C THR A 247 10.80 10.99 26.41
N ASN A 248 11.76 10.05 26.39
CA ASN A 248 12.90 10.08 27.32
C ASN A 248 13.92 11.15 26.87
N PRO A 249 14.81 11.67 27.73
CA PRO A 249 15.84 12.62 27.33
C PRO A 249 16.64 12.10 26.13
N GLY A 250 16.72 12.91 25.06
CA GLY A 250 17.28 12.50 23.77
C GLY A 250 16.25 12.09 22.71
N VAL A 251 14.95 12.25 22.98
CA VAL A 251 13.85 11.89 22.06
C VAL A 251 13.81 10.38 21.78
N ILE A 252 14.03 9.58 22.82
CA ILE A 252 13.94 8.12 22.70
C ILE A 252 12.51 7.72 23.09
N GLU A 253 11.87 7.00 22.18
CA GLU A 253 10.49 6.56 22.32
C GLU A 253 10.39 5.28 23.18
N ASN A 254 9.18 4.96 23.65
CA ASN A 254 8.97 3.85 24.58
C ASN A 254 9.15 2.47 23.93
N GLY A 255 8.93 2.33 22.62
CA GLY A 255 9.24 1.13 21.86
C GLY A 255 10.75 0.95 21.71
N ASP A 256 11.45 2.01 21.34
CA ASP A 256 12.91 2.07 21.21
C ASP A 256 13.67 1.68 22.48
N LEU A 257 13.24 2.15 23.65
CA LEU A 257 13.90 1.84 24.93
C LEU A 257 13.97 0.35 25.25
N CYS A 258 13.06 -0.43 24.68
CA CYS A 258 12.94 -1.87 24.90
C CYS A 258 13.15 -2.71 23.64
N GLN A 259 13.62 -2.07 22.57
CA GLN A 259 13.85 -2.71 21.28
C GLN A 259 14.68 -3.97 21.44
N TRP A 260 14.24 -5.04 20.78
CA TRP A 260 14.88 -6.37 20.80
C TRP A 260 14.91 -7.09 22.15
N THR A 261 14.18 -6.59 23.16
CA THR A 261 14.08 -7.30 24.44
C THR A 261 12.78 -8.10 24.49
N PHE A 262 12.87 -9.43 24.49
CA PHE A 262 11.70 -10.31 24.38
C PHE A 262 11.23 -10.91 25.71
N GLY A 263 11.94 -10.68 26.81
CA GLY A 263 11.60 -11.24 28.11
C GLY A 263 11.70 -12.77 28.14
N THR A 264 10.76 -13.42 28.81
CA THR A 264 10.71 -14.89 28.89
C THR A 264 10.11 -15.46 27.62
N THR A 265 10.82 -16.39 26.97
CA THR A 265 10.38 -17.06 25.74
C THR A 265 10.19 -18.56 25.95
N LYS A 266 9.44 -19.20 25.05
CA LYS A 266 9.29 -20.64 24.91
C LYS A 266 9.70 -21.05 23.50
N LEU A 267 10.10 -22.31 23.33
CA LEU A 267 10.46 -22.87 22.03
C LEU A 267 9.31 -23.64 21.40
N LEU A 268 9.13 -23.46 20.11
CA LEU A 268 8.28 -24.28 19.26
C LEU A 268 9.06 -25.50 18.72
N PRO A 269 8.36 -26.54 18.23
CA PRO A 269 9.03 -27.72 17.64
C PRO A 269 9.96 -27.40 16.47
N ASN A 270 9.71 -26.31 15.74
CA ASN A 270 10.58 -25.83 14.67
C ASN A 270 11.82 -25.11 15.18
N GLY A 271 12.00 -24.94 16.50
CA GLY A 271 13.14 -24.25 17.11
C GLY A 271 12.98 -22.73 17.24
N SER A 272 11.90 -22.15 16.72
CA SER A 272 11.63 -20.71 16.90
C SER A 272 11.16 -20.40 18.32
N SER A 273 11.51 -19.21 18.80
CA SER A 273 11.09 -18.67 20.09
C SER A 273 9.78 -17.89 19.95
N TYR A 274 8.92 -17.95 20.96
CA TYR A 274 7.73 -17.11 21.09
C TYR A 274 7.51 -16.72 22.55
N ASN A 275 6.81 -15.62 22.79
CA ASN A 275 6.45 -15.17 24.14
C ASN A 275 4.96 -14.85 24.30
N LEU A 276 4.22 -14.70 23.20
CA LEU A 276 2.77 -14.45 23.20
C LEU A 276 2.05 -15.44 22.28
N ILE A 277 0.78 -15.70 22.58
CA ILE A 277 -0.14 -16.41 21.69
C ILE A 277 -1.36 -15.51 21.50
N PHE A 278 -1.63 -15.12 20.25
CA PHE A 278 -2.85 -14.41 19.88
C PHE A 278 -3.76 -15.35 19.10
N GLY A 279 -4.94 -15.64 19.66
CA GLY A 279 -5.82 -16.69 19.16
C GLY A 279 -5.12 -18.05 19.16
N THR A 280 -4.86 -18.61 17.98
CA THR A 280 -4.16 -19.88 17.81
C THR A 280 -2.71 -19.74 17.36
N ARG A 281 -2.22 -18.50 17.16
CA ARG A 281 -0.91 -18.24 16.56
C ARG A 281 0.10 -17.76 17.60
N PRO A 282 1.30 -18.39 17.68
CA PRO A 282 2.38 -17.93 18.53
C PRO A 282 3.12 -16.75 17.89
N TYR A 283 3.58 -15.78 18.68
CA TYR A 283 4.35 -14.63 18.22
C TYR A 283 5.51 -14.33 19.16
N LEU A 284 6.58 -13.75 18.61
CA LEU A 284 7.68 -13.20 19.38
C LEU A 284 7.65 -11.67 19.28
N ILE A 285 7.10 -11.04 20.31
CA ILE A 285 6.87 -9.60 20.36
C ILE A 285 7.80 -8.98 21.40
N GLN A 286 8.45 -7.87 21.08
CA GLN A 286 9.30 -7.16 22.02
C GLN A 286 8.47 -6.62 23.19
N ARG A 287 9.16 -6.38 24.30
CA ARG A 287 8.61 -5.63 25.41
C ARG A 287 8.54 -4.15 25.06
N ILE A 288 7.66 -3.44 25.76
CA ILE A 288 7.49 -1.99 25.69
C ILE A 288 7.92 -1.38 27.02
N TRP A 289 8.48 -0.17 26.96
CA TRP A 289 8.88 0.55 28.16
C TRP A 289 7.66 0.97 28.99
N VAL A 290 7.68 0.61 30.27
CA VAL A 290 6.70 1.01 31.27
C VAL A 290 7.32 2.07 32.16
N ASN A 291 6.75 3.27 32.15
CA ASN A 291 7.18 4.38 33.02
C ASN A 291 6.60 4.26 34.44
N ALA A 292 6.87 3.15 35.11
CA ALA A 292 6.47 2.90 36.50
C ALA A 292 7.65 2.34 37.28
N ARG A 293 7.68 2.59 38.60
CA ARG A 293 8.68 2.02 39.54
C ARG A 293 10.15 2.22 39.09
N GLY A 294 10.46 3.35 38.46
CA GLY A 294 11.81 3.66 37.96
C GLY A 294 12.11 3.19 36.52
N GLY A 295 11.13 2.58 35.85
CA GLY A 295 11.22 2.23 34.43
C GLY A 295 11.69 0.81 34.16
N TYR A 296 10.96 0.06 33.35
CA TYR A 296 11.31 -1.29 32.96
C TYR A 296 10.61 -1.73 31.67
N CYS A 297 11.10 -2.80 31.03
CA CYS A 297 10.50 -3.39 29.85
C CYS A 297 9.56 -4.55 30.22
N ALA A 298 8.30 -4.50 29.77
CA ALA A 298 7.30 -5.56 29.96
C ALA A 298 6.41 -5.78 28.72
N LEU A 299 5.70 -6.92 28.65
CA LEU A 299 4.72 -7.23 27.58
C LEU A 299 3.29 -6.78 27.92
N ALA A 300 3.06 -6.44 29.19
CA ALA A 300 1.79 -5.99 29.72
C ALA A 300 2.06 -4.89 30.76
N LEU A 301 1.03 -4.09 31.05
CA LEU A 301 1.02 -3.26 32.23
C LEU A 301 0.83 -4.20 33.43
N ASP A 302 1.93 -4.72 33.98
CA ASP A 302 1.90 -5.44 35.24
C ASP A 302 1.58 -4.41 36.34
N GLU A 303 0.31 -4.35 36.78
CA GLU A 303 -0.07 -3.68 38.03
C GLU A 303 0.46 -4.45 39.25
#